data_AF-C5A2N0-F1
#
_entry.id   AF-C5A2N0-F1
#
_cell.length_a   1.000
_cell.length_b   1.000
_cell.length_c   1.000
_cell.angle_alpha   90.00
_cell.angle_beta   90.00
_cell.angle_gamma   90.00
#
_symmetry.space_group_name_H-M   'P 1'
#
loop_
_entity.id
_entity.type
_entity.pdbx_description
1 polymer ?
#
loop_
_entity_poly.entity_id
_entity_poly.type
_entity_poly.pdbx_seq_one_letter_code
_entity_poly.pdbx_strand_id
1 'polypeptide(L)'
;MKMRVVFDKEYDVLTGVYRVRVRELEFDEELEKVLSGIDPSIKLGEEEIKLSELRDKVFELRSREEAEKIMSEIRGALIETLSSLIARFKEAQSFNGSVVYEIDFNELFKE
;
A
#
# COMPACT_ATOMS: atom_id res chain seq x y z
N MET A 1 -4.40 -9.76 7.09
CA MET A 1 -3.94 -8.58 6.32
C MET A 1 -5.11 -7.63 6.10
N LYS A 2 -5.13 -6.53 6.83
CA LYS A 2 -6.16 -5.49 6.87
C LYS A 2 -5.49 -4.12 6.98
N MET A 3 -6.10 -3.12 6.36
CA MET A 3 -5.71 -1.72 6.46
C MET A 3 -6.95 -0.89 6.80
N ARG A 4 -6.79 0.11 7.68
CA ARG A 4 -7.80 1.13 7.96
C ARG A 4 -7.20 2.49 7.64
N VAL A 5 -7.87 3.25 6.80
CA VAL A 5 -7.52 4.64 6.50
C VAL A 5 -8.65 5.55 6.97
N VAL A 6 -8.32 6.61 7.69
CA VAL A 6 -9.26 7.61 8.18
C VAL A 6 -8.87 8.96 7.61
N PHE A 7 -9.85 9.65 7.03
CA PHE A 7 -9.66 10.98 6.46
C PHE A 7 -10.35 12.02 7.33
N ASP A 8 -9.66 13.13 7.59
CA ASP A 8 -10.33 14.35 8.02
C ASP A 8 -10.72 15.16 6.79
N LYS A 9 -11.91 15.78 6.86
CA LYS A 9 -12.44 16.66 5.82
C LYS A 9 -12.88 17.97 6.47
N GLU A 10 -12.44 19.08 5.91
CA GLU A 10 -12.80 20.40 6.37
C GLU A 10 -13.23 21.26 5.17
N TYR A 11 -14.18 22.16 5.39
CA TYR A 11 -14.53 23.20 4.43
C TYR A 11 -14.32 24.56 5.09
N ASP A 12 -13.38 25.32 4.56
CA ASP A 12 -13.10 26.67 5.00
C ASP A 12 -14.08 27.64 4.31
N VAL A 13 -15.04 28.15 5.09
CA VAL A 13 -16.12 29.01 4.58
C VAL A 13 -15.59 30.35 4.08
N LEU A 14 -14.46 30.86 4.63
CA LEU A 14 -13.92 32.16 4.25
C LEU A 14 -13.17 32.09 2.92
N THR A 15 -12.45 31.00 2.68
CA THR A 15 -11.65 30.81 1.47
C THR A 15 -12.37 30.01 0.39
N GLY A 16 -13.45 29.30 0.74
CA GLY A 16 -14.18 28.41 -0.17
C GLY A 16 -13.40 27.13 -0.50
N VAL A 17 -12.38 26.80 0.28
CA VAL A 17 -11.47 25.67 0.02
C VAL A 17 -11.90 24.44 0.81
N TYR A 18 -11.93 23.29 0.13
CA TYR A 18 -12.08 21.98 0.75
C TYR A 18 -10.69 21.44 1.10
N ARG A 19 -10.49 21.02 2.35
CA ARG A 19 -9.25 20.38 2.80
C ARG A 19 -9.51 18.92 3.13
N VAL A 20 -8.65 18.05 2.62
CA VAL A 20 -8.63 16.61 2.95
C VAL A 20 -7.24 16.25 3.45
N ARG A 21 -7.16 15.47 4.53
CA ARG A 21 -5.91 14.89 5.02
C ARG A 21 -6.13 13.48 5.53
N VAL A 22 -5.09 12.65 5.48
CA VAL A 22 -5.12 11.32 6.10
C VAL A 22 -4.81 11.50 7.59
N ARG A 23 -5.81 11.26 8.45
CA ARG A 23 -5.64 11.34 9.90
C ARG A 23 -4.94 10.11 10.47
N GLU A 24 -5.43 8.93 10.09
CA GLU A 24 -4.95 7.65 10.58
C GLU A 24 -4.77 6.71 9.39
N LEU A 25 -3.68 5.95 9.42
CA LEU A 25 -3.43 4.85 8.48
C LEU A 25 -2.90 3.68 9.30
N GLU A 26 -3.77 2.75 9.65
CA GLU A 26 -3.47 1.63 10.53
C GLU A 26 -3.38 0.33 9.72
N PHE A 27 -2.44 -0.52 10.09
CA PHE A 27 -2.21 -1.83 9.49
C PHE A 27 -2.35 -2.90 10.56
N ASP A 28 -2.89 -4.07 10.21
CA ASP A 28 -2.84 -5.21 11.12
C ASP A 28 -1.43 -5.82 11.19
N GLU A 29 -1.17 -6.62 12.22
CA GLU A 29 0.16 -7.18 12.51
C GLU A 29 0.78 -7.93 11.31
N GLU A 30 -0.03 -8.62 10.51
CA GLU A 30 0.46 -9.32 9.31
C GLU A 30 0.95 -8.34 8.24
N LEU A 31 0.22 -7.25 8.02
CA LEU A 31 0.59 -6.25 7.03
C LEU A 31 1.74 -5.37 7.51
N GLU A 32 1.85 -5.12 8.81
CA GLU A 32 3.04 -4.48 9.39
C GLU A 32 4.33 -5.28 9.13
N LYS A 33 4.27 -6.61 9.17
CA LYS A 33 5.43 -7.47 8.82
C LYS A 33 5.85 -7.30 7.36
N VAL A 34 4.88 -7.16 6.45
CA VAL A 34 5.16 -6.90 5.03
C VAL A 34 5.83 -5.54 4.86
N LEU A 35 5.42 -4.56 5.65
CA LEU A 35 5.91 -3.18 5.61
C LEU A 35 7.15 -2.94 6.48
N SER A 36 7.62 -3.94 7.22
CA SER A 36 8.71 -3.78 8.18
C SER A 36 10.01 -3.35 7.49
N GLY A 37 10.45 -2.13 7.79
CA GLY A 37 11.69 -1.55 7.24
C GLY A 37 11.56 -1.00 5.82
N ILE A 38 10.34 -0.89 5.28
CA ILE A 38 10.07 -0.26 3.99
C ILE A 38 9.10 0.90 4.16
N ASP A 39 9.33 1.98 3.43
CA ASP A 39 8.41 3.12 3.32
C ASP A 39 7.99 3.25 1.85
N PRO A 40 6.97 2.49 1.43
CA PRO A 40 6.60 2.45 0.03
C PRO A 40 5.92 3.74 -0.40
N SER A 41 6.04 4.03 -1.69
CA SER A 41 5.38 5.16 -2.31
C SER A 41 4.07 4.74 -2.97
N ILE A 42 3.05 5.59 -2.87
CA ILE A 42 1.82 5.49 -3.64
C ILE A 42 1.84 6.51 -4.78
N LYS A 43 1.20 6.16 -5.89
CA LYS A 43 1.07 7.05 -7.05
C LYS A 43 -0.29 7.73 -7.07
N LEU A 44 -0.31 9.06 -7.02
CA LEU A 44 -1.52 9.89 -7.16
C LEU A 44 -1.39 10.76 -8.41
N GLY A 45 -2.01 10.32 -9.50
CA GLY A 45 -1.85 10.97 -10.80
C GLY A 45 -0.41 10.89 -11.30
N GLU A 46 0.25 12.04 -11.44
CA GLU A 46 1.67 12.15 -11.81
C GLU A 46 2.61 12.22 -10.61
N GLU A 47 2.06 12.37 -9.41
CA GLU A 47 2.85 12.49 -8.18
C GLU A 47 3.06 11.13 -7.53
N GLU A 48 4.26 10.94 -6.97
CA GLU A 48 4.61 9.78 -6.16
C GLU A 48 4.89 10.25 -4.73
N ILE A 49 4.19 9.68 -3.76
CA ILE A 49 4.16 10.16 -2.37
C ILE A 49 4.43 8.97 -1.45
N LYS A 50 5.38 9.11 -0.53
CA LYS A 50 5.65 8.04 0.45
C LYS A 50 4.50 7.88 1.44
N LEU A 51 4.30 6.68 1.96
CA LEU A 51 3.30 6.43 3.00
C LEU A 51 3.53 7.30 4.25
N SER A 52 4.79 7.54 4.61
CA SER A 52 5.15 8.45 5.70
C SER A 52 4.68 9.89 5.43
N GLU A 53 4.94 10.41 4.23
CA GLU A 53 4.59 11.78 3.80
C GLU A 53 3.08 11.98 3.63
N LEU A 54 2.36 10.92 3.25
CA LEU A 54 0.92 10.97 3.01
C LEU A 54 0.13 11.43 4.24
N ARG A 55 0.60 11.12 5.45
CA ARG A 55 -0.05 11.53 6.72
C ARG A 55 0.11 13.02 7.00
N ASP A 56 1.22 13.61 6.56
CA ASP A 56 1.50 15.03 6.79
C ASP A 56 0.93 15.92 5.68
N LYS A 57 0.49 15.32 4.58
CA LYS A 57 -0.02 16.05 3.42
C LYS A 57 -1.47 16.50 3.61
N VAL A 58 -1.70 17.77 3.29
CA VAL A 58 -3.03 18.38 3.18
C VAL A 58 -3.33 18.66 1.72
N PHE A 59 -4.46 18.15 1.24
CA PHE A 59 -4.96 18.37 -0.10
C PHE A 59 -6.00 19.49 -0.08
N GLU A 60 -5.66 20.62 -0.71
CA GLU A 60 -6.57 21.76 -0.87
C GLU A 60 -7.27 21.69 -2.24
N LEU A 61 -8.59 21.75 -2.23
CA LEU A 61 -9.44 21.39 -3.37
C LEU A 61 -10.54 22.42 -3.55
N ARG A 62 -11.02 22.58 -4.78
CA ARG A 62 -11.96 23.63 -5.16
C ARG A 62 -13.41 23.19 -5.03
N SER A 63 -13.66 21.89 -4.90
CA SER A 63 -15.01 21.36 -4.79
C SER A 63 -15.09 20.12 -3.89
N ARG A 64 -16.30 19.84 -3.42
CA ARG A 64 -16.61 18.60 -2.72
C ARG A 64 -16.35 17.35 -3.59
N GLU A 65 -16.63 17.45 -4.89
CA GLU A 65 -16.41 16.32 -5.81
C GLU A 65 -14.93 16.00 -5.95
N GLU A 66 -14.07 17.02 -6.05
CA GLU A 66 -12.62 16.84 -6.03
C GLU A 66 -12.14 16.22 -4.70
N ALA A 67 -12.73 16.63 -3.57
CA ALA A 67 -12.46 16.02 -2.27
C ALA A 67 -12.83 14.53 -2.24
N GLU A 68 -14.01 14.16 -2.70
CA GLU A 68 -14.44 12.76 -2.78
C GLU A 68 -13.57 11.94 -3.74
N LYS A 69 -13.18 12.54 -4.87
CA LYS A 69 -12.29 11.93 -5.85
C LYS A 69 -10.91 11.64 -5.27
N ILE A 70 -10.25 12.61 -4.63
CA ILE A 70 -8.89 12.41 -4.10
C ILE A 70 -8.87 11.33 -3.00
N MET A 71 -9.90 11.24 -2.16
CA MET A 71 -9.98 10.18 -1.15
C MET A 71 -10.09 8.79 -1.79
N SER A 72 -10.86 8.69 -2.88
CA SER A 72 -10.97 7.43 -3.63
C SER A 72 -9.66 7.07 -4.33
N GLU A 73 -8.96 8.06 -4.91
CA GLU A 73 -7.65 7.87 -5.54
C GLU A 73 -6.61 7.41 -4.51
N ILE A 74 -6.53 8.07 -3.34
CA ILE A 74 -5.66 7.66 -2.23
C ILE A 74 -5.94 6.22 -1.83
N ARG A 75 -7.21 5.87 -1.61
CA ARG A 75 -7.59 4.50 -1.28
C ARG A 75 -7.19 3.50 -2.37
N GLY A 76 -7.40 3.84 -3.64
CA GLY A 76 -7.03 2.98 -4.77
C GLY A 76 -5.52 2.74 -4.85
N ALA A 77 -4.75 3.83 -4.76
CA ALA A 77 -3.28 3.78 -4.82
C ALA A 77 -2.67 3.00 -3.64
N LEU A 78 -3.25 3.14 -2.44
CA LEU A 78 -2.88 2.32 -1.27
C LEU A 78 -3.13 0.83 -1.53
N ILE A 79 -4.30 0.47 -2.05
CA ILE A 79 -4.65 -0.93 -2.34
C ILE A 79 -3.69 -1.52 -3.38
N GLU A 80 -3.42 -0.80 -4.47
CA GLU A 80 -2.54 -1.26 -5.55
C GLU A 80 -1.11 -1.52 -5.03
N THR A 81 -0.54 -0.53 -4.35
CA THR A 81 0.82 -0.59 -3.82
C THR A 81 0.97 -1.72 -2.80
N LEU A 82 0.05 -1.82 -1.84
CA LEU A 82 0.10 -2.86 -0.81
C LEU A 82 -0.15 -4.25 -1.38
N SER A 83 -1.03 -4.39 -2.36
CA SER A 83 -1.27 -5.69 -3.03
C SER A 83 -0.01 -6.21 -3.73
N SER A 84 0.72 -5.32 -4.41
CA SER A 84 2.00 -5.65 -5.05
C SER A 84 3.04 -6.10 -4.01
N LEU A 85 3.15 -5.39 -2.88
CA LEU A 85 4.08 -5.76 -1.80
C LEU A 85 3.69 -7.09 -1.15
N ILE A 86 2.41 -7.32 -0.89
CA ILE A 86 1.92 -8.59 -0.34
C ILE A 86 2.25 -9.74 -1.29
N ALA A 87 2.07 -9.56 -2.61
CA ALA A 87 2.40 -10.59 -3.59
C ALA A 87 3.91 -10.93 -3.56
N ARG A 88 4.77 -9.91 -3.59
CA ARG A 88 6.24 -10.09 -3.50
C ARG A 88 6.66 -10.72 -2.18
N PHE A 89 6.02 -10.35 -1.07
CA PHE A 89 6.29 -10.94 0.24
C PHE A 89 5.92 -12.42 0.29
N LYS A 90 4.74 -12.78 -0.25
CA LYS A 90 4.31 -14.19 -0.35
C LYS A 90 5.22 -15.00 -1.27
N GLU A 91 5.65 -14.43 -2.39
CA GLU A 91 6.62 -15.05 -3.30
C GLU A 91 7.95 -15.31 -2.58
N ALA A 92 8.52 -14.30 -1.91
CA ALA A 92 9.75 -14.45 -1.13
C ALA A 92 9.61 -15.48 0.01
N GLN A 93 8.46 -15.52 0.70
CA GLN A 93 8.18 -16.57 1.69
C GLN A 93 8.10 -17.96 1.07
N SER A 94 7.48 -18.09 -0.11
CA SER A 94 7.41 -19.38 -0.82
C SER A 94 8.78 -19.86 -1.31
N PHE A 95 9.69 -18.93 -1.61
CA PHE A 95 11.08 -19.23 -1.96
C PHE A 95 11.93 -19.60 -0.73
N ASN A 96 11.65 -19.00 0.42
CA ASN A 96 12.31 -19.30 1.69
C ASN A 96 11.80 -20.63 2.29
N GLY A 97 12.24 -21.74 1.69
CA GLY A 97 12.02 -23.12 2.14
C GLY A 97 13.20 -24.01 1.76
N SER A 98 13.20 -25.26 2.20
CA SER A 98 14.20 -26.25 1.76
C SER A 98 13.64 -27.06 0.61
N VAL A 99 14.32 -27.06 -0.54
CA VAL A 99 14.02 -27.97 -1.65
C VAL A 99 14.84 -29.24 -1.44
N VAL A 100 14.17 -30.37 -1.29
CA VAL A 100 14.81 -31.69 -1.21
C VAL A 100 14.70 -32.35 -2.57
N TYR A 101 15.85 -32.57 -3.21
CA TYR A 101 15.96 -33.44 -4.38
C TYR A 101 16.43 -34.81 -3.90
N GLU A 102 15.60 -35.82 -4.10
CA GLU A 102 16.01 -37.23 -3.95
C GLU A 102 16.34 -37.75 -5.35
N ILE A 103 17.60 -38.09 -5.58
CA ILE A 103 18.10 -38.61 -6.86
C ILE A 103 18.35 -40.10 -6.69
N ASP A 104 17.54 -40.94 -7.34
CA ASP A 104 17.85 -42.36 -7.47
C ASP A 104 18.82 -42.57 -8.64
N PHE A 105 20.09 -42.78 -8.30
CA PHE A 105 21.13 -43.03 -9.30
C PHE A 105 20.94 -44.37 -10.03
N ASN A 106 20.14 -45.30 -9.51
CA ASN A 106 19.87 -46.57 -10.20
C ASN A 106 18.98 -46.38 -11.45
N GLU A 107 18.23 -45.29 -11.54
CA GLU A 107 17.47 -44.95 -12.75
C GLU A 107 18.34 -44.27 -13.82
N LEU A 108 19.49 -43.72 -13.45
CA LEU A 108 20.42 -43.07 -14.39
C LEU A 108 21.27 -44.05 -15.21
N PHE A 109 21.37 -45.32 -14.77
CA PHE A 109 22.18 -46.35 -15.44
C PHE A 109 21.35 -47.51 -16.01
N LYS A 110 20.02 -47.36 -16.09
CA LYS A 110 19.15 -48.30 -16.83
C LYS A 110 19.12 -47.94 -18.32
N GLU A 111 20.20 -48.26 -19.02
CA GLU A 111 20.18 -48.59 -20.45
C GLU A 111 20.50 -50.08 -20.65
#